data_AF-C0JMI7-F1
#
_entry.id   AF-C0JMI7-F1
#
_cell.length_a   1.000
_cell.length_b   1.000
_cell.length_c   1.000
_cell.angle_alpha   90.00
_cell.angle_beta   90.00
_cell.angle_gamma   90.00
#
_symmetry.space_group_name_H-M   'P 1'
#
loop_
_entity.id
_entity.type
_entity.pdbx_description
1 polymer ?
#
loop_
_entity_poly.entity_id
_entity_poly.type
_entity_poly.pdbx_seq_one_letter_code
_entity_poly.pdbx_strand_id
1 'polypeptide(L)'
;ESVGEGATEVQPGDHVIPCYQAECGERKFCKSGKTNLCGKVRAATGVGVMMSDRKSRFSVNGKPIYHFMGTSTFSQYTVVHDVSVAKIDPKAPLEKVCLLGCGVPTGLGAVWNTAKVE
;
A
#
# COMPACT_ATOMS: atom_id res chain seq x y z
N GLU A 1 8.08 -11.60 -9.95
CA GLU A 1 7.47 -10.32 -9.56
C GLU A 1 7.56 -9.39 -10.77
N SER A 2 6.64 -8.43 -10.88
CA SER A 2 6.50 -7.58 -12.06
C SER A 2 5.63 -6.36 -11.75
N VAL A 3 5.83 -5.27 -12.51
CA VAL A 3 5.00 -4.08 -12.46
C VAL A 3 3.96 -4.06 -13.60
N GLY A 4 2.81 -3.45 -13.33
CA GLY A 4 1.76 -3.26 -14.35
C GLY A 4 2.08 -2.12 -15.32
N GLU A 5 1.36 -2.06 -16.43
CA GLU A 5 1.46 -0.96 -17.39
C GLU A 5 1.19 0.40 -16.71
N GLY A 6 2.05 1.39 -16.97
CA GLY A 6 1.93 2.74 -16.43
C GLY A 6 2.56 2.96 -15.05
N ALA A 7 3.04 1.91 -14.37
CA ALA A 7 3.79 2.08 -13.13
C ALA A 7 5.22 2.60 -13.42
N THR A 8 5.59 3.73 -12.83
CA THR A 8 6.88 4.39 -13.05
C THR A 8 7.74 4.55 -11.80
N GLU A 9 7.14 4.49 -10.61
CA GLU A 9 7.82 4.76 -9.34
C GLU A 9 8.58 3.55 -8.76
N VAL A 10 8.27 2.36 -9.29
CA VAL A 10 8.86 1.08 -8.87
C VAL A 10 9.16 0.21 -10.09
N GLN A 11 10.13 -0.67 -9.96
CA GLN A 11 10.52 -1.63 -11.00
C GLN A 11 10.86 -3.01 -10.41
N PRO A 12 10.92 -4.06 -11.23
CA PRO A 12 11.28 -5.39 -10.74
C PRO A 12 12.61 -5.40 -9.99
N GLY A 13 12.63 -6.07 -8.84
CA GLY A 13 13.80 -6.17 -7.95
C GLY A 13 13.92 -5.06 -6.90
N ASP A 14 13.08 -4.03 -6.93
CA ASP A 14 13.03 -3.04 -5.84
C ASP A 14 12.56 -3.69 -4.52
N HIS A 15 13.20 -3.28 -3.42
CA HIS A 15 12.69 -3.59 -2.09
C HIS A 15 11.56 -2.63 -1.74
N VAL A 16 10.42 -3.19 -1.31
CA VAL A 16 9.20 -2.41 -1.09
C VAL A 16 8.44 -2.82 0.16
N ILE A 17 7.67 -1.88 0.71
CA ILE A 17 6.66 -2.13 1.75
C ILE A 17 5.28 -1.79 1.17
N PRO A 18 4.35 -2.74 1.10
CA PRO A 18 2.96 -2.43 0.75
C PRO A 18 2.26 -1.74 1.93
N CYS A 19 1.71 -0.56 1.67
CA CYS A 19 1.00 0.29 2.63
C CYS A 19 -0.51 0.23 2.39
N TYR A 20 -1.28 -0.04 3.44
CA TYR A 20 -2.75 -0.09 3.36
C TYR A 20 -3.39 1.29 3.06
N GLN A 21 -2.68 2.37 3.41
CA GLN A 21 -3.07 3.74 3.11
C GLN A 21 -2.26 4.23 1.91
N ALA A 22 -2.96 4.51 0.80
CA ALA A 22 -2.34 4.98 -0.43
C ALA A 22 -1.86 6.43 -0.34
N GLU A 23 -1.01 6.83 -1.28
CA GLU A 23 -0.60 8.20 -1.56
C GLU A 23 -0.49 8.41 -3.08
N CYS A 24 -1.48 9.06 -3.70
CA CYS A 24 -1.54 9.20 -5.15
C CYS A 24 -0.96 10.51 -5.72
N GLY A 25 -0.58 11.48 -4.89
CA GLY A 25 -0.14 12.82 -5.32
C GLY A 25 -1.17 13.73 -6.02
N GLU A 26 -2.28 13.19 -6.54
CA GLU A 26 -3.14 13.90 -7.49
C GLU A 26 -4.45 14.46 -6.91
N ARG A 27 -5.04 13.78 -5.93
CA ARG A 27 -6.38 14.07 -5.39
C ARG A 27 -6.36 15.22 -4.39
N LYS A 28 -7.55 15.80 -4.12
CA LYS A 28 -7.75 16.91 -3.16
C LYS A 28 -7.02 16.71 -1.83
N PHE A 29 -7.10 15.51 -1.24
CA PHE A 29 -6.43 15.23 0.04
C PHE A 29 -4.90 15.21 -0.09
N CYS A 30 -4.34 14.50 -1.08
CA CYS A 30 -2.88 14.48 -1.32
C CYS A 30 -2.33 15.88 -1.63
N LYS A 31 -3.07 16.70 -2.39
CA LYS A 31 -2.68 18.08 -2.72
C LYS A 31 -2.90 19.09 -1.60
N SER A 32 -3.56 18.70 -0.50
CA SER A 32 -3.98 19.66 0.52
C SER A 32 -2.86 20.16 1.43
N GLY A 33 -1.78 19.39 1.58
CA GLY A 33 -0.76 19.63 2.61
C GLY A 33 -1.26 19.52 4.06
N LYS A 34 -2.49 19.02 4.28
CA LYS A 34 -3.17 19.02 5.58
C LYS A 34 -3.49 17.61 6.10
N THR A 35 -3.38 16.58 5.26
CA THR A 35 -3.76 15.21 5.63
C THR A 35 -3.05 14.18 4.75
N ASN A 36 -2.86 12.97 5.29
CA ASN A 36 -2.37 11.78 4.60
C ASN A 36 -3.49 10.83 4.09
N LEU A 37 -4.76 11.24 4.20
CA LEU A 37 -5.91 10.37 3.90
C LEU A 37 -6.27 10.33 2.40
N CYS A 38 -5.45 9.64 1.59
CA CYS A 38 -5.78 9.41 0.19
C CYS A 38 -7.03 8.54 0.01
N GLY A 39 -7.90 8.92 -0.92
CA GLY A 39 -9.10 8.17 -1.31
C GLY A 39 -9.02 7.44 -2.66
N LYS A 40 -7.87 7.46 -3.35
CA LYS A 40 -7.76 7.02 -4.77
C LYS A 40 -8.27 5.60 -5.00
N VAL A 41 -7.91 4.64 -4.15
CA VAL A 41 -8.20 3.20 -4.33
C VAL A 41 -9.14 2.60 -3.28
N ARG A 42 -9.58 3.41 -2.30
CA ARG A 42 -10.34 2.96 -1.13
C ARG A 42 -11.64 2.22 -1.48
N ALA A 43 -12.34 2.65 -2.52
CA ALA A 43 -13.58 2.01 -2.97
C ALA A 43 -13.38 0.58 -3.51
N ALA A 44 -12.16 0.20 -3.89
CA ALA A 44 -11.81 -1.15 -4.34
C ALA A 44 -11.26 -1.98 -3.19
N THR A 45 -10.25 -1.44 -2.49
CA THR A 45 -9.56 -2.14 -1.40
C THR A 45 -10.49 -2.42 -0.22
N GLY A 46 -11.44 -1.52 0.06
CA GLY A 46 -12.43 -1.70 1.13
C GLY A 46 -13.46 -2.82 0.90
N VAL A 47 -13.58 -3.33 -0.33
CA VAL A 47 -14.44 -4.47 -0.67
C VAL A 47 -13.66 -5.64 -1.27
N GLY A 48 -12.34 -5.65 -1.09
CA GLY A 48 -11.47 -6.79 -1.41
C GLY A 48 -11.19 -7.01 -2.91
N VAL A 49 -11.23 -5.97 -3.73
CA VAL A 49 -10.99 -6.07 -5.18
C VAL A 49 -9.98 -5.02 -5.68
N MET A 50 -9.46 -5.23 -6.90
CA MET A 50 -8.61 -4.27 -7.60
C MET A 50 -9.43 -3.16 -8.25
N MET A 51 -8.81 -2.00 -8.48
CA MET A 51 -9.51 -0.83 -9.04
C MET A 51 -9.67 -0.94 -10.56
N SER A 52 -8.71 -1.57 -11.24
CA SER A 52 -8.66 -1.65 -12.70
C SER A 52 -9.84 -2.41 -13.31
N ASP A 53 -10.29 -3.48 -12.65
CA ASP A 53 -11.34 -4.37 -13.19
C ASP A 53 -12.38 -4.81 -12.16
N ARG A 54 -12.31 -4.29 -10.92
CA ARG A 54 -13.22 -4.65 -9.82
C ARG A 54 -13.22 -6.15 -9.48
N LYS A 55 -12.13 -6.87 -9.75
CA LYS A 55 -11.97 -8.29 -9.44
C LYS A 55 -10.81 -8.55 -8.48
N SER A 56 -10.80 -9.74 -7.88
CA SER A 56 -9.63 -10.21 -7.14
C SER A 56 -8.50 -10.66 -8.09
N ARG A 57 -7.30 -10.83 -7.54
CA ARG A 57 -6.13 -11.46 -8.19
C ARG A 57 -5.82 -12.84 -7.59
N PHE A 58 -6.53 -13.22 -6.53
CA PHE A 58 -6.41 -14.52 -5.91
C PHE A 58 -7.60 -15.39 -6.27
N SER A 59 -7.33 -16.66 -6.54
CA SER A 59 -8.35 -17.69 -6.69
C SER A 59 -7.82 -19.04 -6.24
N VAL A 60 -8.72 -19.90 -5.79
CA VAL A 60 -8.44 -21.32 -5.55
C VAL A 60 -9.54 -22.11 -6.24
N ASN A 61 -9.16 -23.07 -7.09
CA ASN A 61 -10.09 -23.88 -7.88
C ASN A 61 -11.10 -23.02 -8.67
N GLY A 62 -10.62 -21.91 -9.25
CA GLY A 62 -11.45 -20.97 -10.02
C GLY A 62 -12.37 -20.06 -9.20
N LYS A 63 -12.46 -20.24 -7.88
CA LYS A 63 -13.26 -19.37 -6.99
C LYS A 63 -12.40 -18.21 -6.48
N PRO A 64 -12.87 -16.96 -6.56
CA PRO A 64 -12.10 -15.80 -6.13
C PRO A 64 -11.93 -15.79 -4.60
N ILE A 65 -10.75 -15.38 -4.14
CA ILE A 65 -10.46 -15.08 -2.74
C ILE A 65 -10.30 -13.56 -2.62
N TYR A 66 -10.99 -12.92 -1.68
CA TYR A 66 -10.90 -11.46 -1.54
C TYR A 66 -9.53 -10.99 -1.10
N HIS A 67 -9.17 -9.79 -1.57
CA HIS A 67 -8.06 -9.06 -0.99
C HIS A 67 -8.41 -8.50 0.38
N PHE A 68 -7.40 -8.28 1.22
CA PHE A 68 -7.55 -7.61 2.52
C PHE A 68 -6.68 -6.36 2.58
N MET A 69 -7.28 -5.23 2.97
CA MET A 69 -6.61 -3.92 3.10
C MET A 69 -5.85 -3.43 1.85
N GLY A 70 -6.09 -4.04 0.69
CA GLY A 70 -5.33 -3.77 -0.53
C GLY A 70 -3.87 -4.26 -0.51
N THR A 71 -3.51 -5.12 0.45
CA THR A 71 -2.13 -5.62 0.63
C THR A 71 -2.05 -7.14 0.61
N SER A 72 -2.94 -7.84 1.31
CA SER A 72 -3.04 -9.31 1.33
C SER A 72 -1.69 -10.02 1.55
N THR A 73 -0.92 -9.57 2.55
CA THR A 73 0.50 -9.95 2.73
C THR A 73 0.73 -11.37 3.29
N PHE A 74 -0.33 -12.12 3.59
CA PHE A 74 -0.24 -13.54 3.99
C PHE A 74 -0.27 -14.46 2.76
N SER A 75 0.60 -14.16 1.81
CA SER A 75 0.79 -14.93 0.58
C SER A 75 2.23 -14.73 0.12
N GLN A 76 2.84 -15.75 -0.49
CA GLN A 76 4.20 -15.64 -1.05
C GLN A 76 4.30 -14.56 -2.12
N TYR A 77 3.19 -14.29 -2.82
CA TYR A 77 3.05 -13.21 -3.78
C TYR A 77 1.72 -12.49 -3.58
N THR A 78 1.71 -11.18 -3.79
CA THR A 78 0.50 -10.37 -3.76
C THR A 78 0.52 -9.35 -4.90
N VAL A 79 -0.65 -8.83 -5.24
CA VAL A 79 -0.82 -7.77 -6.23
C VAL A 79 -1.47 -6.59 -5.52
N VAL A 80 -0.83 -5.43 -5.59
CA VAL A 80 -1.25 -4.21 -4.92
C VAL A 80 -1.31 -3.05 -5.92
N HIS A 81 -1.99 -1.97 -5.55
CA HIS A 81 -1.93 -0.73 -6.33
C HIS A 81 -0.57 -0.05 -6.16
N ASP A 82 -0.01 0.47 -7.24
CA ASP A 82 1.25 1.23 -7.27
C ASP A 82 1.27 2.39 -6.25
N VAL A 83 0.17 3.14 -6.14
CA VAL A 83 -0.02 4.22 -5.16
C VAL A 83 -0.01 3.76 -3.69
N SER A 84 0.09 2.46 -3.44
CA SER A 84 0.16 1.82 -2.13
C SER A 84 1.52 1.13 -1.91
N VAL A 85 2.53 1.39 -2.74
CA VAL A 85 3.87 0.77 -2.63
C VAL A 85 4.88 1.82 -2.21
N ALA A 86 5.50 1.63 -1.05
CA ALA A 86 6.65 2.42 -0.63
C ALA A 86 7.94 1.70 -1.04
N LYS A 87 8.70 2.29 -1.97
CA LYS A 87 10.07 1.86 -2.28
C LYS A 87 11.00 2.22 -1.13
N ILE A 88 11.84 1.28 -0.70
CA ILE A 88 12.72 1.45 0.46
C ILE A 88 14.19 1.18 0.10
N ASP A 89 15.09 1.47 1.04
CA ASP A 89 16.51 1.16 0.90
C ASP A 89 16.72 -0.36 0.70
N PRO A 90 17.37 -0.79 -0.40
CA PRO A 90 17.60 -2.22 -0.65
C PRO A 90 18.50 -2.90 0.38
N LYS A 91 19.23 -2.14 1.21
CA LYS A 91 20.06 -2.68 2.30
C LYS A 91 19.28 -2.90 3.59
N ALA A 92 18.03 -2.43 3.68
CA ALA A 92 17.22 -2.59 4.87
C ALA A 92 16.79 -4.06 5.07
N PRO A 93 16.92 -4.62 6.29
CA PRO A 93 16.52 -5.99 6.58
C PRO A 93 14.98 -6.12 6.57
N LEU A 94 14.44 -6.80 5.55
CA LEU A 94 12.99 -6.90 5.29
C LEU A 94 12.21 -7.53 6.45
N GLU A 95 12.82 -8.47 7.18
CA GLU A 95 12.26 -9.11 8.36
C GLU A 95 12.10 -8.16 9.56
N LYS A 96 12.72 -6.97 9.51
CA LYS A 96 12.58 -5.93 10.53
C LYS A 96 11.68 -4.81 10.03
N VAL A 97 11.95 -4.29 8.84
CA VAL A 97 11.25 -3.10 8.32
C VAL A 97 9.81 -3.39 7.89
N CYS A 98 9.39 -4.65 7.81
CA CYS A 98 7.98 -5.01 7.57
C CYS A 98 7.01 -4.37 8.60
N LEU A 99 7.47 -4.09 9.82
CA LEU A 99 6.67 -3.42 10.86
C LEU A 99 6.40 -1.93 10.56
N LEU A 100 7.16 -1.33 9.63
CA LEU A 100 7.00 0.06 9.20
C LEU A 100 5.83 0.27 8.23
N GLY A 101 5.07 -0.78 7.90
CA GLY A 101 3.84 -0.64 7.11
C GLY A 101 2.58 -0.33 7.94
N CYS A 102 2.66 -0.33 9.28
CA CYS A 102 1.49 -0.17 10.15
C CYS A 102 1.83 0.42 11.53
N GLY A 103 1.89 -0.41 12.58
CA GLY A 103 1.79 0.03 13.97
C GLY A 103 2.92 0.96 14.44
N VAL A 104 4.16 0.73 14.00
CA VAL A 104 5.30 1.56 14.41
C VAL A 104 5.16 3.01 13.92
N PRO A 105 4.95 3.28 12.61
CA PRO A 105 4.68 4.63 12.12
C PRO A 105 3.41 5.25 12.70
N THR A 106 2.38 4.46 12.99
CA THR A 106 1.16 4.98 13.64
C THR A 106 1.48 5.57 15.02
N GLY A 107 2.23 4.86 15.86
CA GLY A 107 2.61 5.33 17.19
C GLY A 107 3.51 6.56 17.13
N LEU A 108 4.60 6.50 16.35
CA LEU A 108 5.54 7.61 16.19
C LEU A 108 4.86 8.84 15.58
N GLY A 109 4.08 8.65 14.52
CA GLY A 109 3.35 9.71 13.84
C GLY A 109 2.25 10.34 14.68
N ALA A 110 1.61 9.58 15.58
CA ALA A 110 0.65 10.15 16.52
C ALA A 110 1.31 11.21 17.43
N VAL A 111 2.51 10.93 17.94
CA VAL A 111 3.26 11.87 18.78
C VAL A 111 3.77 13.06 17.98
N TRP A 112 4.52 12.81 16.89
CA TRP A 112 5.23 13.87 16.18
C TRP A 112 4.34 14.68 15.24
N ASN A 113 3.42 14.02 14.51
CA ASN A 113 2.66 14.68 13.46
C ASN A 113 1.30 15.17 13.94
N THR A 114 0.61 14.39 14.78
CA THR A 114 -0.73 14.75 15.27
C THR A 114 -0.68 15.57 16.56
N ALA A 115 -0.03 15.05 17.60
CA ALA A 115 0.05 15.74 18.89
C ALA A 115 1.09 16.87 18.90
N LYS A 116 2.14 16.77 18.06
CA LYS A 116 3.24 17.74 17.96
C LYS A 116 3.94 17.96 19.31
N VAL A 117 4.22 16.88 20.01
CA VAL A 117 5.00 16.92 21.26
C VAL A 117 6.47 17.20 20.91
N GLU A 118 7.04 18.23 21.53
CA GLU A 118 8.46 18.61 21.47
C GLU A 118 9.21 18.18 22.73
#